data_AF-T0PSG6-F1
#
_entry.id   AF-T0PSG6-F1
#
_cell.length_a   1.000
_cell.length_b   1.000
_cell.length_c   1.000
_cell.angle_alpha   90.00
_cell.angle_beta   90.00
_cell.angle_gamma   90.00
#
_symmetry.space_group_name_H-M   'P 1'
#
loop_
_entity.id
_entity.type
_entity.pdbx_description
1 polymer ?
#
loop_
_entity_poly.entity_id
_entity_poly.type
_entity_poly.pdbx_seq_one_letter_code
_entity_poly.pdbx_strand_id
1 'polypeptide(L)'
;MGRQRKTQRGTTPLRRAPSGKEPYEEAIKSLRDAAAFAPRPWHTFELPHHVEPLLRVSAMDEWLGWPLGRAQARENIERVLDWFVLLRHATRATTAISQMEVDRAWFNPYMAGQILLTITMEVGLSLGLTTIDNIGQARFVLHFYNALRVLDKIPPNSDLDNLATMFERGKSVWVGGRPTARGSFVRSYLLAWGYDTKTSAALGANLGSDLQDYKAKAALRDRMDHRSVAKKMAYRVQECMRKMLLTEPDAVSKAYRYVTHMTAPAYDANTCLVRSFDIIDVLQSDYDAFLYLDFNRISQIFRCAWRDMIEAFDFRGYVVNGNSVTCIQGPRPVRDALPRLRDETLFLQSLLGLCDREPNDDRVALAAEILTTVANSMHEAYIETPLVLQHSTK
;
A
#
# COMPACT_ATOMS: atom_id res chain seq x y z
N MET A 1 65.96 -17.50 -12.21
CA MET A 1 65.47 -16.18 -11.78
C MET A 1 63.94 -16.23 -11.63
N GLY A 2 63.43 -16.49 -10.43
CA GLY A 2 61.99 -16.54 -10.14
C GLY A 2 61.52 -15.26 -9.46
N ARG A 3 60.62 -14.51 -10.10
CA ARG A 3 60.08 -13.24 -9.59
C ARG A 3 59.03 -13.47 -8.50
N GLN A 4 59.33 -13.03 -7.27
CA GLN A 4 58.36 -12.87 -6.18
C GLN A 4 57.38 -11.73 -6.48
N ARG A 5 56.07 -12.00 -6.37
CA ARG A 5 55.01 -10.97 -6.32
C ARG A 5 54.80 -10.56 -4.86
N LYS A 6 55.11 -9.29 -4.55
CA LYS A 6 54.72 -8.61 -3.29
C LYS A 6 53.30 -8.06 -3.43
N THR A 7 52.40 -8.48 -2.55
CA THR A 7 51.05 -7.92 -2.41
C THR A 7 51.09 -6.78 -1.39
N GLN A 8 50.87 -5.55 -1.83
CA GLN A 8 50.66 -4.39 -0.93
C GLN A 8 49.19 -4.34 -0.50
N ARG A 9 48.94 -4.32 0.82
CA ARG A 9 47.64 -3.99 1.42
C ARG A 9 47.48 -2.47 1.44
N GLY A 10 46.49 -1.95 0.70
CA GLY A 10 46.03 -0.57 0.82
C GLY A 10 45.01 -0.43 1.96
N THR A 11 45.21 0.57 2.80
CA THR A 11 44.30 1.02 3.86
C THR A 11 43.15 1.84 3.25
N THR A 12 41.92 1.41 3.47
CA THR A 12 40.71 2.13 3.04
C THR A 12 40.41 3.29 3.99
N PRO A 13 40.19 4.54 3.51
CA PRO A 13 39.87 5.66 4.39
C PRO A 13 38.40 5.60 4.86
N LEU A 14 38.19 5.93 6.14
CA LEU A 14 36.90 6.12 6.78
C LEU A 14 36.12 7.26 6.11
N ARG A 15 34.99 6.93 5.49
CA ARG A 15 34.07 7.89 4.86
C ARG A 15 33.29 8.63 5.96
N ARG A 16 33.47 9.95 6.06
CA ARG A 16 32.68 10.86 6.91
C ARG A 16 31.18 10.74 6.57
N ALA A 17 30.34 10.86 7.60
CA ALA A 17 28.89 10.96 7.45
C ALA A 17 28.52 12.22 6.64
N PRO A 18 27.55 12.14 5.70
CA PRO A 18 27.11 13.30 4.96
C PRO A 18 26.24 14.19 5.85
N SER A 19 26.79 15.32 6.28
CA SER A 19 26.00 16.48 6.72
C SER A 19 25.67 17.30 5.47
N GLY A 20 24.50 17.07 4.89
CA GLY A 20 24.04 17.77 3.71
C GLY A 20 22.53 17.67 3.62
N LYS A 21 21.90 18.77 3.18
CA LYS A 21 20.47 18.98 3.00
C LYS A 21 19.73 17.72 2.53
N GLU A 22 18.51 17.56 3.01
CA GLU A 22 17.72 16.37 2.71
C GLU A 22 17.62 16.15 1.19
N PRO A 23 17.86 14.91 0.71
CA PRO A 23 18.00 14.60 -0.73
C PRO A 23 16.71 14.83 -1.55
N TYR A 24 15.65 15.31 -0.92
CA TYR A 24 14.34 15.55 -1.51
C TYR A 24 14.03 17.04 -1.69
N GLU A 25 14.80 17.96 -1.07
CA GLU A 25 14.54 19.41 -1.18
C GLU A 25 14.58 19.90 -2.63
N GLU A 26 15.49 19.37 -3.44
CA GLU A 26 15.66 19.76 -4.83
C GLU A 26 14.50 19.25 -5.71
N ALA A 27 14.06 18.01 -5.49
CA ALA A 27 12.92 17.43 -6.18
C ALA A 27 11.59 18.10 -5.80
N ILE A 28 11.38 18.37 -4.50
CA ILE A 28 10.21 19.10 -3.99
C ILE A 28 10.19 20.52 -4.53
N LYS A 29 11.35 21.18 -4.60
CA LYS A 29 11.47 22.52 -5.18
C LYS A 29 11.15 22.52 -6.67
N SER A 30 11.65 21.57 -7.45
CA SER A 30 11.31 21.46 -8.88
C SER A 30 9.82 21.27 -9.13
N LEU A 31 9.11 20.51 -8.28
CA LEU A 31 7.66 20.37 -8.35
C LEU A 31 6.92 21.67 -8.00
N ARG A 32 7.39 22.42 -6.99
CA ARG A 32 6.81 23.72 -6.62
C ARG A 32 7.04 24.79 -7.69
N ASP A 33 8.22 24.81 -8.31
CA ASP A 33 8.57 25.75 -9.37
C ASP A 33 7.75 25.47 -10.64
N ALA A 34 7.45 24.21 -10.94
CA ALA A 34 6.54 23.83 -12.03
C ALA A 34 5.08 24.24 -11.76
N ALA A 35 4.64 24.18 -10.51
CA ALA A 35 3.29 24.60 -10.10
C ALA A 35 3.10 26.13 -10.05
N ALA A 36 4.19 26.90 -9.93
CA ALA A 36 4.15 28.37 -9.87
C ALA A 36 3.99 29.05 -11.25
N PHE A 37 3.97 28.28 -12.34
CA PHE A 37 3.78 28.82 -13.68
C PHE A 37 2.30 29.12 -13.92
N ALA A 38 1.87 30.37 -13.70
CA ALA A 38 0.51 30.80 -14.01
C ALA A 38 0.33 30.87 -15.56
N PRO A 39 -0.54 30.05 -16.17
CA PRO A 39 -0.81 30.16 -17.60
C PRO A 39 -1.58 31.47 -17.86
N ARG A 40 -1.13 32.24 -18.86
CA ARG A 40 -1.91 33.37 -19.42
C ARG A 40 -3.22 32.85 -20.06
N PRO A 41 -4.29 33.65 -20.07
CA PRO A 41 -5.65 33.14 -20.20
C PRO A 41 -5.93 32.67 -21.62
N TRP A 42 -6.21 31.37 -21.77
CA TRP A 42 -6.98 30.86 -22.89
C TRP A 42 -8.44 31.12 -22.56
N HIS A 43 -8.99 32.20 -23.09
CA HIS A 43 -10.43 32.42 -23.00
C HIS A 43 -11.15 31.29 -23.73
N THR A 44 -12.12 30.70 -23.02
CA THR A 44 -13.11 29.70 -23.46
C THR A 44 -12.61 28.27 -23.68
N PHE A 45 -12.09 27.67 -22.62
CA PHE A 45 -12.44 26.29 -22.30
C PHE A 45 -12.75 26.26 -20.80
N GLU A 46 -14.02 26.08 -20.43
CA GLU A 46 -14.38 25.81 -19.04
C GLU A 46 -13.85 24.41 -18.71
N LEU A 47 -12.61 24.36 -18.22
CA LEU A 47 -12.11 23.19 -17.51
C LEU A 47 -13.09 22.91 -16.36
N PRO A 48 -13.45 21.63 -16.11
CA PRO A 48 -14.17 21.25 -14.91
C PRO A 48 -13.51 21.92 -13.70
N HIS A 49 -14.33 22.50 -12.82
CA HIS A 49 -13.83 23.22 -11.66
C HIS A 49 -12.78 22.39 -10.93
N HIS A 50 -11.66 23.04 -10.61
CA HIS A 50 -10.51 22.48 -9.94
C HIS A 50 -10.94 21.75 -8.66
N VAL A 51 -11.10 20.42 -8.74
CA VAL A 51 -11.05 19.56 -7.55
C VAL A 51 -9.58 19.63 -7.12
N GLU A 52 -9.33 19.91 -5.84
CA GLU A 52 -7.98 20.08 -5.27
C GLU A 52 -7.02 18.95 -5.74
N PRO A 53 -5.70 19.20 -5.84
CA PRO A 53 -4.76 18.17 -6.29
C PRO A 53 -4.92 16.89 -5.45
N LEU A 54 -5.01 15.74 -6.13
CA LEU A 54 -5.10 14.37 -5.58
C LEU A 54 -4.00 14.02 -4.55
N LEU A 55 -3.00 14.89 -4.37
CA LEU A 55 -1.96 14.82 -3.36
C LEU A 55 -1.78 16.18 -2.71
N ARG A 56 -2.30 16.37 -1.48
CA ARG A 56 -1.86 17.48 -0.63
C ARG A 56 -0.41 17.24 -0.23
N VAL A 57 0.50 18.12 -0.67
CA VAL A 57 1.95 18.07 -0.33
C VAL A 57 2.19 18.00 1.19
N SER A 58 1.30 18.57 2.01
CA SER A 58 1.37 18.47 3.48
C SER A 58 1.21 17.04 4.01
N ALA A 59 0.52 16.15 3.29
CA ALA A 59 0.42 14.75 3.66
C ALA A 59 1.75 14.00 3.41
N MET A 60 2.57 14.45 2.45
CA MET A 60 3.85 13.80 2.15
C MET A 60 4.86 13.91 3.30
N ASP A 61 4.85 14.98 4.09
CA ASP A 61 5.76 15.15 5.23
C ASP A 61 5.46 14.17 6.38
N GLU A 62 4.17 13.93 6.67
CA GLU A 62 3.73 12.92 7.66
C GLU A 62 4.05 11.49 7.19
N TRP A 63 4.01 11.28 5.88
CA TRP A 63 4.34 10.05 5.19
C TRP A 63 5.84 9.71 5.15
N LEU A 64 6.68 10.71 4.86
CA LEU A 64 8.14 10.58 4.84
C LEU A 64 8.72 10.47 6.25
N GLY A 65 7.93 10.73 7.30
CA GLY A 65 8.30 10.47 8.69
C GLY A 65 8.63 9.00 8.98
N TRP A 66 8.07 8.04 8.23
CA TRP A 66 8.29 6.61 8.44
C TRP A 66 9.39 6.03 7.54
N PRO A 67 10.32 5.22 8.07
CA PRO A 67 11.45 4.68 7.31
C PRO A 67 11.04 3.81 6.11
N LEU A 68 9.98 3.01 6.27
CA LEU A 68 9.40 2.18 5.21
C LEU A 68 8.69 3.04 4.15
N GLY A 69 8.04 4.13 4.57
CA GLY A 69 7.43 5.11 3.68
C GLY A 69 8.44 5.81 2.77
N ARG A 70 9.65 6.13 3.27
CA ARG A 70 10.70 6.77 2.46
C ARG A 70 11.25 5.89 1.35
N ALA A 71 11.57 4.63 1.65
CA ALA A 71 12.12 3.71 0.64
C ALA A 71 11.11 3.46 -0.48
N GLN A 72 9.85 3.26 -0.10
CA GLN A 72 8.77 3.02 -1.03
C GLN A 72 8.39 4.27 -1.82
N ALA A 73 8.33 5.44 -1.19
CA ALA A 73 8.11 6.71 -1.88
C ALA A 73 9.23 6.99 -2.89
N ARG A 74 10.48 6.69 -2.54
CA ARG A 74 11.61 6.80 -3.47
C ARG A 74 11.47 5.85 -4.65
N GLU A 75 11.17 4.58 -4.42
CA GLU A 75 10.94 3.61 -5.51
C GLU A 75 9.82 4.09 -6.44
N ASN A 76 8.74 4.63 -5.88
CA ASN A 76 7.64 5.12 -6.68
C ASN A 76 8.01 6.39 -7.48
N ILE A 77 8.77 7.32 -6.88
CA ILE A 77 9.30 8.49 -7.61
C ILE A 77 10.23 8.04 -8.74
N GLU A 78 11.12 7.06 -8.48
CA GLU A 78 12.00 6.48 -9.49
C GLU A 78 11.20 5.86 -10.64
N ARG A 79 10.13 5.09 -10.35
CA ARG A 79 9.22 4.53 -11.37
C ARG A 79 8.54 5.62 -12.22
N VAL A 80 8.04 6.69 -11.59
CA VAL A 80 7.40 7.80 -12.29
C VAL A 80 8.40 8.53 -13.19
N LEU A 81 9.62 8.76 -12.72
CA LEU A 81 10.69 9.37 -13.52
C LEU A 81 11.10 8.47 -14.69
N ASP A 82 11.25 7.18 -14.47
CA ASP A 82 11.55 6.20 -15.52
C ASP A 82 10.44 6.16 -16.58
N TRP A 83 9.17 6.27 -16.16
CA TRP A 83 8.05 6.39 -17.07
C TRP A 83 8.12 7.66 -17.93
N PHE A 84 8.43 8.82 -17.34
CA PHE A 84 8.63 10.06 -18.12
C PHE A 84 9.79 9.93 -19.13
N VAL A 85 10.85 9.22 -18.75
CA VAL A 85 11.98 8.94 -19.66
C VAL A 85 11.53 8.05 -20.82
N LEU A 86 10.78 6.98 -20.54
CA LEU A 86 10.24 6.09 -21.57
C LEU A 86 9.28 6.82 -22.52
N LEU A 87 8.38 7.63 -21.97
CA LEU A 87 7.46 8.45 -22.76
C LEU A 87 8.22 9.39 -23.70
N ARG A 88 9.23 10.10 -23.19
CA ARG A 88 10.09 10.97 -23.99
C ARG A 88 10.83 10.22 -25.10
N HIS A 89 11.26 8.99 -24.82
CA HIS A 89 11.89 8.13 -25.82
C HIS A 89 10.90 7.67 -26.89
N ALA A 90 9.72 7.22 -26.50
CA ALA A 90 8.67 6.75 -27.40
C ALA A 90 8.16 7.87 -28.33
N THR A 91 8.14 9.12 -27.84
CA THR A 91 7.70 10.28 -28.61
C THR A 91 8.86 11.06 -29.25
N ARG A 92 10.05 10.49 -29.39
CA ARG A 92 11.18 11.22 -29.98
C ARG A 92 11.00 11.33 -31.50
N ALA A 93 11.38 12.48 -32.06
CA ALA A 93 11.44 12.64 -33.52
C ALA A 93 12.32 11.54 -34.15
N THR A 94 11.86 11.00 -35.27
CA THR A 94 12.56 9.99 -36.06
C THR A 94 12.82 10.52 -37.47
N THR A 95 13.43 9.72 -38.33
CA THR A 95 13.54 10.05 -39.76
C THR A 95 12.18 10.10 -40.45
N ALA A 96 11.14 9.46 -39.89
CA ALA A 96 9.79 9.42 -40.43
C ALA A 96 8.81 10.41 -39.78
N ILE A 97 9.13 10.90 -38.56
CA ILE A 97 8.27 11.82 -37.80
C ILE A 97 9.13 13.01 -37.35
N SER A 98 8.84 14.19 -37.86
CA SER A 98 9.58 15.41 -37.55
C SER A 98 9.36 15.88 -36.11
N GLN A 99 10.29 16.68 -35.57
CA GLN A 99 10.13 17.29 -34.25
C GLN A 99 8.88 18.16 -34.16
N MET A 100 8.54 18.88 -35.23
CA MET A 100 7.31 19.68 -35.29
C MET A 100 6.04 18.83 -35.19
N GLU A 101 6.01 17.65 -35.82
CA GLU A 101 4.87 16.72 -35.73
C GLU A 101 4.77 16.10 -34.33
N VAL A 102 5.90 15.76 -33.72
CA VAL A 102 5.96 15.36 -32.32
C VAL A 102 5.40 16.47 -31.44
N ASP A 103 5.90 17.71 -31.56
CA ASP A 103 5.47 18.83 -30.74
C ASP A 103 3.96 19.09 -30.91
N ARG A 104 3.45 19.04 -32.15
CA ARG A 104 2.00 19.15 -32.42
C ARG A 104 1.20 18.01 -31.82
N ALA A 105 1.73 16.80 -31.80
CA ALA A 105 1.10 15.68 -31.11
C ALA A 105 1.06 15.95 -29.59
N TRP A 106 2.15 16.43 -28.97
CA TRP A 106 2.17 16.80 -27.55
C TRP A 106 1.17 17.89 -27.19
N PHE A 107 0.97 18.88 -28.06
CA PHE A 107 -0.02 19.94 -27.86
C PHE A 107 -1.44 19.59 -28.35
N ASN A 108 -1.66 18.35 -28.83
CA ASN A 108 -3.00 17.87 -29.13
C ASN A 108 -3.75 17.60 -27.81
N PRO A 109 -4.95 18.17 -27.59
CA PRO A 109 -5.77 17.91 -26.41
C PRO A 109 -5.98 16.42 -26.11
N TYR A 110 -6.05 15.59 -27.15
CA TYR A 110 -6.13 14.14 -26.98
C TYR A 110 -4.89 13.57 -26.28
N MET A 111 -3.69 13.93 -26.74
CA MET A 111 -2.44 13.46 -26.13
C MET A 111 -2.26 14.02 -24.74
N ALA A 112 -2.59 15.30 -24.51
CA ALA A 112 -2.59 15.89 -23.17
C ALA A 112 -3.52 15.14 -22.22
N GLY A 113 -4.73 14.79 -22.67
CA GLY A 113 -5.68 13.97 -21.91
C GLY A 113 -5.15 12.57 -21.61
N GLN A 114 -4.53 11.90 -22.59
CA GLN A 114 -3.91 10.59 -22.37
C GLN A 114 -2.76 10.66 -21.37
N ILE A 115 -1.88 11.66 -21.47
CA ILE A 115 -0.77 11.87 -20.54
C ILE A 115 -1.30 12.11 -19.12
N LEU A 116 -2.29 12.99 -18.97
CA LEU A 116 -2.93 13.25 -17.67
C LEU A 116 -3.57 11.99 -17.10
N LEU A 117 -4.27 11.22 -17.93
CA LEU A 117 -4.88 9.95 -17.51
C LEU A 117 -3.80 8.95 -17.08
N THR A 118 -2.72 8.80 -17.84
CA THR A 118 -1.61 7.90 -17.45
C THR A 118 -0.94 8.37 -16.17
N ILE A 119 -0.70 9.67 -15.99
CA ILE A 119 -0.14 10.19 -14.74
C ILE A 119 -1.11 9.90 -13.58
N THR A 120 -2.40 10.16 -13.74
CA THR A 120 -3.40 9.89 -12.69
C THR A 120 -3.46 8.41 -12.33
N MET A 121 -3.39 7.50 -13.30
CA MET A 121 -3.40 6.06 -13.03
C MET A 121 -2.06 5.59 -12.46
N GLU A 122 -0.93 5.97 -13.04
CA GLU A 122 0.40 5.54 -12.61
C GLU A 122 0.77 6.11 -11.24
N VAL A 123 0.53 7.41 -11.04
CA VAL A 123 0.85 8.09 -9.79
C VAL A 123 -0.26 7.83 -8.79
N GLY A 124 -1.51 8.16 -9.12
CA GLY A 124 -2.63 8.07 -8.17
C GLY A 124 -2.89 6.64 -7.70
N LEU A 125 -3.10 5.70 -8.63
CA LEU A 125 -3.43 4.33 -8.26
C LEU A 125 -2.23 3.58 -7.67
N SER A 126 -1.04 3.63 -8.30
CA SER A 126 0.12 2.88 -7.78
C SER A 126 0.60 3.41 -6.44
N LEU A 127 0.67 4.75 -6.27
CA LEU A 127 0.96 5.33 -4.96
C LEU A 127 -0.14 5.00 -3.98
N GLY A 128 -1.41 5.13 -4.36
CA GLY A 128 -2.56 4.81 -3.50
C GLY A 128 -2.51 3.36 -2.99
N LEU A 129 -2.30 2.38 -3.88
CA LEU A 129 -2.22 0.95 -3.54
C LEU A 129 -1.03 0.63 -2.64
N THR A 130 0.05 1.37 -2.81
CA THR A 130 1.19 1.31 -1.90
C THR A 130 0.84 1.90 -0.54
N THR A 131 0.14 3.04 -0.53
CA THR A 131 -0.23 3.81 0.66
C THR A 131 -1.10 2.99 1.59
N ILE A 132 -2.18 2.46 1.02
CA ILE A 132 -3.29 1.82 1.72
C ILE A 132 -2.79 0.67 2.58
N ASP A 133 -1.67 0.04 2.20
CA ASP A 133 -1.12 -1.13 2.90
C ASP A 133 0.40 -1.07 3.17
N ASN A 134 0.96 0.13 3.32
CA ASN A 134 2.41 0.30 3.47
C ASN A 134 3.02 -0.33 4.73
N ILE A 135 2.22 -0.59 5.78
CA ILE A 135 2.65 -1.29 7.00
C ILE A 135 1.83 -2.56 7.27
N GLY A 136 0.97 -2.98 6.33
CA GLY A 136 0.09 -4.14 6.49
C GLY A 136 -1.32 -3.82 7.03
N GLN A 137 -1.67 -2.54 7.15
CA GLN A 137 -2.95 -2.10 7.71
C GLN A 137 -4.16 -2.49 6.86
N ALA A 138 -4.07 -2.51 5.52
CA ALA A 138 -5.16 -2.97 4.68
C ALA A 138 -5.33 -4.48 4.79
N ARG A 139 -4.22 -5.25 4.80
CA ARG A 139 -4.29 -6.69 5.08
C ARG A 139 -5.00 -6.94 6.40
N PHE A 140 -4.64 -6.22 7.44
CA PHE A 140 -5.29 -6.37 8.73
C PHE A 140 -6.80 -6.07 8.67
N VAL A 141 -7.17 -4.84 8.27
CA VAL A 141 -8.57 -4.40 8.30
C VAL A 141 -9.43 -5.26 7.40
N LEU A 142 -8.97 -5.59 6.19
CA LEU A 142 -9.75 -6.38 5.24
C LEU A 142 -9.92 -7.84 5.68
N HIS A 143 -8.87 -8.49 6.22
CA HIS A 143 -9.00 -9.85 6.77
C HIS A 143 -9.96 -9.88 7.96
N PHE A 144 -9.87 -8.89 8.85
CA PHE A 144 -10.73 -8.81 10.02
C PHE A 144 -12.18 -8.51 9.65
N TYR A 145 -12.39 -7.54 8.75
CA TYR A 145 -13.69 -7.24 8.17
C TYR A 145 -14.31 -8.49 7.54
N ASN A 146 -13.58 -9.21 6.68
CA ASN A 146 -14.09 -10.45 6.07
C ASN A 146 -14.42 -11.53 7.11
N ALA A 147 -13.58 -11.72 8.14
CA ALA A 147 -13.86 -12.68 9.20
C ALA A 147 -15.16 -12.33 9.94
N LEU A 148 -15.34 -11.06 10.33
CA LEU A 148 -16.54 -10.58 11.00
C LEU A 148 -17.79 -10.64 10.11
N ARG A 149 -17.65 -10.38 8.80
CA ARG A 149 -18.72 -10.54 7.81
C ARG A 149 -19.17 -12.00 7.68
N VAL A 150 -18.24 -12.94 7.58
CA VAL A 150 -18.54 -14.39 7.50
C VAL A 150 -19.17 -14.92 8.79
N LEU A 151 -18.87 -14.29 9.93
CA LEU A 151 -19.45 -14.62 11.24
C LEU A 151 -20.75 -13.87 11.55
N ASP A 152 -21.26 -13.08 10.60
CA ASP A 152 -22.45 -12.22 10.77
C ASP A 152 -22.37 -11.28 11.99
N LYS A 153 -21.16 -10.81 12.32
CA LYS A 153 -20.91 -9.88 13.45
C LYS A 153 -21.00 -8.41 13.07
N ILE A 154 -20.88 -8.10 11.78
CA ILE A 154 -21.04 -6.75 11.25
C ILE A 154 -21.88 -6.77 9.96
N PRO A 155 -22.65 -5.71 9.68
CA PRO A 155 -23.39 -5.58 8.43
C PRO A 155 -22.45 -5.46 7.23
N PRO A 156 -22.94 -5.76 6.00
CA PRO A 156 -22.20 -5.44 4.79
C PRO A 156 -21.96 -3.94 4.64
N ASN A 157 -20.78 -3.60 4.13
CA ASN A 157 -20.41 -2.25 3.74
C ASN A 157 -19.87 -2.30 2.31
N SER A 158 -20.52 -1.58 1.40
CA SER A 158 -20.20 -1.61 -0.04
C SER A 158 -18.75 -1.22 -0.33
N ASP A 159 -18.22 -0.21 0.36
CA ASP A 159 -16.86 0.28 0.11
C ASP A 159 -15.80 -0.74 0.55
N LEU A 160 -15.97 -1.35 1.72
CA LEU A 160 -15.08 -2.40 2.20
C LEU A 160 -15.23 -3.69 1.38
N ASP A 161 -16.43 -4.04 0.91
CA ASP A 161 -16.67 -5.17 0.03
C ASP A 161 -16.02 -4.95 -1.36
N ASN A 162 -16.09 -3.73 -1.88
CA ASN A 162 -15.44 -3.30 -3.11
C ASN A 162 -13.91 -3.40 -2.99
N LEU A 163 -13.33 -2.89 -1.89
CA LEU A 163 -11.90 -3.02 -1.62
C LEU A 163 -11.49 -4.49 -1.48
N ALA A 164 -12.24 -5.30 -0.74
CA ALA A 164 -11.97 -6.73 -0.60
C ALA A 164 -11.95 -7.43 -1.96
N THR A 165 -12.92 -7.11 -2.83
CA THR A 165 -13.02 -7.65 -4.20
C THR A 165 -11.87 -7.17 -5.09
N MET A 166 -11.49 -5.89 -4.99
CA MET A 166 -10.34 -5.34 -5.71
C MET A 166 -9.07 -6.12 -5.37
N PHE A 167 -8.76 -6.30 -4.08
CA PHE A 167 -7.56 -7.02 -3.66
C PHE A 167 -7.59 -8.53 -3.94
N GLU A 168 -8.76 -9.11 -4.24
CA GLU A 168 -8.87 -10.52 -4.64
C GLU A 168 -8.22 -10.76 -6.00
N ARG A 169 -8.29 -9.76 -6.89
CA ARG A 169 -7.60 -9.79 -8.18
C ARG A 169 -6.08 -9.65 -8.03
N GLY A 170 -5.64 -8.78 -7.10
CA GLY A 170 -4.23 -8.48 -6.85
C GLY A 170 -3.46 -9.55 -6.06
N LYS A 171 -4.16 -10.46 -5.35
CA LYS A 171 -3.60 -11.55 -4.54
C LYS A 171 -2.64 -11.14 -3.40
N SER A 172 -2.40 -9.86 -3.18
CA SER A 172 -1.54 -9.32 -2.12
C SER A 172 -2.16 -9.47 -0.72
N VAL A 173 -3.49 -9.35 -0.65
CA VAL A 173 -4.29 -9.56 0.57
C VAL A 173 -4.80 -10.98 0.64
N TRP A 174 -5.33 -11.53 -0.46
CA TRP A 174 -5.98 -12.84 -0.47
C TRP A 174 -5.12 -13.91 -1.15
N VAL A 175 -3.97 -14.21 -0.55
CA VAL A 175 -3.07 -15.26 -1.05
C VAL A 175 -3.74 -16.63 -0.88
N GLY A 176 -4.13 -17.25 -2.00
CA GLY A 176 -4.84 -18.53 -2.01
C GLY A 176 -6.37 -18.41 -1.92
N GLY A 177 -6.92 -17.20 -2.06
CA GLY A 177 -8.36 -16.93 -2.08
C GLY A 177 -8.89 -16.33 -0.78
N ARG A 178 -10.02 -15.63 -0.88
CA ARG A 178 -10.71 -15.01 0.25
C ARG A 178 -11.44 -16.09 1.08
N PRO A 179 -11.22 -16.19 2.39
CA PRO A 179 -11.95 -17.13 3.24
C PRO A 179 -13.47 -16.87 3.21
N THR A 180 -14.26 -17.89 2.90
CA THR A 180 -15.73 -17.84 2.91
C THR A 180 -16.34 -18.55 4.11
N ALA A 181 -15.53 -19.25 4.90
CA ALA A 181 -15.94 -19.98 6.08
C ALA A 181 -14.86 -19.90 7.17
N ARG A 182 -15.31 -20.12 8.40
CA ARG A 182 -14.47 -20.18 9.60
C ARG A 182 -13.43 -21.30 9.54
N GLY A 183 -12.31 -21.11 10.22
CA GLY A 183 -11.21 -22.08 10.37
C GLY A 183 -10.01 -21.81 9.47
N SER A 184 -10.04 -20.72 8.70
CA SER A 184 -8.99 -20.37 7.74
C SER A 184 -8.59 -18.89 7.74
N PHE A 185 -9.17 -18.06 8.62
CA PHE A 185 -8.91 -16.63 8.65
C PHE A 185 -7.45 -16.34 8.99
N VAL A 186 -6.94 -16.92 10.08
CA VAL A 186 -5.54 -16.74 10.49
C VAL A 186 -4.56 -17.21 9.42
N ARG A 187 -4.85 -18.37 8.81
CA ARG A 187 -4.00 -18.94 7.76
C ARG A 187 -3.93 -18.01 6.55
N SER A 188 -5.07 -17.49 6.09
CA SER A 188 -5.12 -16.57 4.96
C SER A 188 -4.36 -15.28 5.26
N TYR A 189 -4.52 -14.73 6.47
CA TYR A 189 -3.76 -13.55 6.90
C TYR A 189 -2.25 -13.79 6.94
N LEU A 190 -1.81 -14.93 7.48
CA LEU A 190 -0.39 -15.30 7.50
C LEU A 190 0.18 -15.43 6.08
N LEU A 191 -0.56 -16.02 5.14
CA LEU A 191 -0.14 -16.09 3.74
C LEU A 191 0.03 -14.69 3.13
N ALA A 192 -0.87 -13.75 3.45
CA ALA A 192 -0.78 -12.35 3.01
C ALA A 192 0.50 -11.65 3.52
N TRP A 193 1.00 -12.05 4.69
CA TRP A 193 2.27 -11.60 5.27
C TRP A 193 3.50 -12.35 4.73
N GLY A 194 3.34 -13.16 3.68
CA GLY A 194 4.45 -13.86 3.02
C GLY A 194 4.94 -15.09 3.77
N TYR A 195 4.14 -15.65 4.69
CA TYR A 195 4.41 -16.98 5.23
C TYR A 195 4.10 -18.03 4.15
N ASP A 196 4.93 -19.08 4.06
CA ASP A 196 4.61 -20.20 3.18
C ASP A 196 3.42 -21.01 3.71
N THR A 197 2.81 -21.82 2.85
CA THR A 197 1.63 -22.61 3.19
C THR A 197 1.81 -23.54 4.39
N LYS A 198 2.99 -24.16 4.54
CA LYS A 198 3.25 -25.09 5.65
C LYS A 198 3.40 -24.33 6.96
N THR A 199 4.20 -23.25 6.96
CA THR A 199 4.39 -22.41 8.15
C THR A 199 3.09 -21.73 8.57
N SER A 200 2.30 -21.23 7.62
CA SER A 200 1.01 -20.60 7.89
C SER A 200 0.02 -21.57 8.53
N ALA A 201 -0.06 -22.80 8.02
CA ALA A 201 -0.91 -23.84 8.61
C ALA A 201 -0.45 -24.22 10.03
N ALA A 202 0.86 -24.40 10.23
CA ALA A 202 1.41 -24.73 11.54
C ALA A 202 1.19 -23.61 12.57
N LEU A 203 1.41 -22.34 12.20
CA LEU A 203 1.16 -21.21 13.08
C LEU A 203 -0.32 -21.01 13.37
N GLY A 204 -1.18 -21.12 12.35
CA GLY A 204 -2.64 -21.04 12.53
C GLY A 204 -3.16 -22.11 13.50
N ALA A 205 -2.67 -23.34 13.40
CA ALA A 205 -3.00 -24.42 14.34
C ALA A 205 -2.49 -24.12 15.76
N ASN A 206 -1.27 -23.60 15.90
CA ASN A 206 -0.63 -23.32 17.19
C ASN A 206 -1.15 -22.06 17.89
N LEU A 207 -1.71 -21.11 17.15
CA LEU A 207 -2.45 -19.96 17.71
C LEU A 207 -3.72 -20.40 18.45
N GLY A 208 -3.98 -21.71 18.56
CA GLY A 208 -5.06 -22.32 19.34
C GLY A 208 -4.71 -22.88 20.68
N SER A 209 -3.42 -22.93 20.99
CA SER A 209 -3.02 -23.00 22.39
C SER A 209 -3.04 -21.58 22.95
N ASP A 210 -3.55 -21.44 24.18
CA ASP A 210 -3.70 -20.22 24.96
C ASP A 210 -2.55 -19.21 24.74
N LEU A 211 -2.83 -17.90 24.78
CA LEU A 211 -1.80 -16.85 24.61
C LEU A 211 -0.62 -17.08 25.57
N GLN A 212 -0.90 -17.60 26.77
CA GLN A 212 0.10 -17.98 27.76
C GLN A 212 0.95 -19.18 27.33
N ASP A 213 0.35 -20.18 26.70
CA ASP A 213 1.06 -21.33 26.12
C ASP A 213 1.96 -20.91 24.95
N TYR A 214 1.47 -20.00 24.11
CA TYR A 214 2.29 -19.44 23.03
C TYR A 214 3.46 -18.64 23.61
N LYS A 215 3.21 -17.79 24.62
CA LYS A 215 4.25 -17.05 25.35
C LYS A 215 5.29 -17.99 25.97
N ALA A 216 4.85 -19.07 26.60
CA ALA A 216 5.73 -20.07 27.20
C ALA A 216 6.58 -20.79 26.14
N LYS A 217 5.97 -21.19 25.00
CA LYS A 217 6.69 -21.82 23.88
C LYS A 217 7.66 -20.87 23.20
N ALA A 218 7.30 -19.59 23.04
CA ALA A 218 8.17 -18.57 22.46
C ALA A 218 9.37 -18.30 23.38
N ALA A 219 9.14 -18.15 24.70
CA ALA A 219 10.19 -17.99 25.69
C ALA A 219 11.13 -19.22 25.74
N LEU A 220 10.57 -20.43 25.63
CA LEU A 220 11.35 -21.67 25.55
C LEU A 220 12.21 -21.71 24.28
N ARG A 221 11.66 -21.38 23.11
CA ARG A 221 12.44 -21.28 21.86
C ARG A 221 13.56 -20.25 21.98
N ASP A 222 13.29 -19.09 22.57
CA ASP A 222 14.31 -18.06 22.76
C ASP A 222 15.44 -18.53 23.71
N ARG A 223 15.12 -19.35 24.73
CA ARG A 223 16.10 -20.00 25.63
C ARG A 223 16.91 -21.09 24.92
N MET A 224 16.26 -21.89 24.07
CA MET A 224 16.91 -22.99 23.33
C MET A 224 17.69 -22.50 22.10
N ASP A 225 17.39 -21.30 21.61
CA ASP A 225 18.12 -20.72 20.48
C ASP A 225 19.50 -20.25 20.95
N HIS A 226 20.53 -21.04 20.67
CA HIS A 226 21.92 -20.72 21.00
C HIS A 226 22.57 -19.71 20.03
N ARG A 227 21.83 -19.17 19.04
CA ARG A 227 22.37 -18.12 18.16
C ARG A 227 22.73 -16.88 18.98
N SER A 228 23.84 -16.22 18.62
CA SER A 228 24.23 -14.97 19.28
C SER A 228 23.13 -13.91 19.15
N VAL A 229 23.06 -12.98 20.11
CA VAL A 229 22.07 -11.89 20.08
C VAL A 229 22.07 -11.14 18.74
N ALA A 230 23.26 -10.94 18.15
CA ALA A 230 23.40 -10.33 16.82
C ALA A 230 22.80 -11.19 15.70
N LYS A 231 22.97 -12.52 15.73
CA LYS A 231 22.35 -13.44 14.76
C LYS A 231 20.83 -13.55 14.96
N LYS A 232 20.36 -13.52 16.21
CA LYS A 232 18.92 -13.46 16.53
C LYS A 232 18.30 -12.16 16.01
N MET A 233 18.96 -11.03 16.23
CA MET A 233 18.55 -9.73 15.68
C MET A 233 18.54 -9.75 14.14
N ALA A 234 19.60 -10.27 13.49
CA ALA A 234 19.65 -10.36 12.03
C ALA A 234 18.53 -11.26 11.46
N TYR A 235 18.25 -12.40 12.09
CA TYR A 235 17.16 -13.29 11.71
C TYR A 235 15.78 -12.64 11.92
N ARG A 236 15.59 -11.93 13.05
CA ARG A 236 14.34 -11.19 13.33
C ARG A 236 14.11 -10.07 12.33
N VAL A 237 15.15 -9.34 11.93
CA VAL A 237 15.07 -8.32 10.87
C VAL A 237 14.72 -8.95 9.53
N GLN A 238 15.33 -10.09 9.19
CA GLN A 238 15.02 -10.83 7.95
C GLN A 238 13.58 -11.37 7.94
N GLU A 239 13.07 -11.81 9.10
CA GLU A 239 11.69 -12.27 9.25
C GLU A 239 10.67 -11.12 9.14
N CYS A 240 11.02 -9.93 9.62
CA CYS A 240 10.20 -8.72 9.46
C CYS A 240 10.30 -8.12 8.04
N MET A 241 11.38 -8.43 7.31
CA MET A 241 11.59 -8.04 5.91
C MET A 241 11.16 -9.13 4.91
N ARG A 242 10.28 -10.06 5.31
CA ARG A 242 9.66 -10.94 4.31
C ARG A 242 9.00 -10.07 3.25
N LYS A 243 9.33 -10.32 1.98
CA LYS A 243 8.79 -9.55 0.85
C LYS A 243 7.28 -9.73 0.83
N MET A 244 6.57 -8.74 1.37
CA MET A 244 5.13 -8.65 1.20
C MET A 244 4.86 -8.48 -0.29
N LEU A 245 3.91 -9.26 -0.81
CA LEU A 245 3.51 -9.12 -2.20
C LEU A 245 2.79 -7.79 -2.35
N LEU A 246 3.40 -6.84 -3.06
CA LEU A 246 2.75 -5.58 -3.39
C LEU A 246 1.57 -5.86 -4.33
N THR A 247 0.53 -5.04 -4.21
CA THR A 247 -0.58 -5.07 -5.14
C THR A 247 -0.16 -4.33 -6.39
N GLU A 248 0.08 -5.06 -7.47
CA GLU A 248 0.38 -4.43 -8.74
C GLU A 248 -0.92 -3.80 -9.30
N PRO A 249 -0.87 -2.55 -9.82
CA PRO A 249 -2.06 -1.85 -10.30
C PRO A 249 -2.75 -2.57 -11.48
N ASP A 250 -1.98 -3.23 -12.32
CA ASP A 250 -2.46 -3.97 -13.49
C ASP A 250 -3.35 -5.16 -13.13
N ALA A 251 -3.08 -5.79 -11.98
CA ALA A 251 -3.87 -6.90 -11.49
C ALA A 251 -5.27 -6.46 -11.06
N VAL A 252 -5.42 -5.22 -10.58
CA VAL A 252 -6.68 -4.74 -9.97
C VAL A 252 -7.50 -3.84 -10.88
N SER A 253 -6.84 -3.04 -11.74
CA SER A 253 -7.48 -2.05 -12.60
C SER A 253 -7.37 -2.42 -14.08
N LYS A 254 -8.53 -2.46 -14.75
CA LYS A 254 -8.61 -2.58 -16.21
C LYS A 254 -8.23 -1.25 -16.87
N ALA A 255 -8.66 -0.14 -16.30
CA ALA A 255 -8.31 1.20 -16.76
C ALA A 255 -6.80 1.41 -16.74
N TYR A 256 -6.12 0.96 -15.69
CA TYR A 256 -4.66 1.02 -15.62
C TYR A 256 -4.03 0.25 -16.77
N ARG A 257 -4.39 -1.03 -16.96
CA ARG A 257 -3.87 -1.86 -18.07
C ARG A 257 -4.12 -1.26 -19.44
N TYR A 258 -5.27 -0.64 -19.59
CA TYR A 258 -5.67 0.02 -20.83
C TYR A 258 -4.77 1.21 -21.13
N VAL A 259 -4.58 2.08 -20.13
CA VAL A 259 -3.81 3.33 -20.25
C VAL A 259 -2.30 3.08 -20.34
N THR A 260 -1.80 2.02 -19.71
CA THR A 260 -0.38 1.63 -19.77
C THR A 260 -0.05 0.66 -20.91
N HIS A 261 -1.01 0.38 -21.79
CA HIS A 261 -0.87 -0.57 -22.91
C HIS A 261 -0.41 -1.98 -22.52
N MET A 262 -0.64 -2.39 -21.26
CA MET A 262 -0.33 -3.74 -20.77
C MET A 262 -1.31 -4.80 -21.28
N THR A 263 -2.44 -4.37 -21.82
CA THR A 263 -3.25 -5.17 -22.73
C THR A 263 -3.13 -4.58 -24.12
N ALA A 264 -2.60 -5.36 -25.08
CA ALA A 264 -2.75 -5.01 -26.48
C ALA A 264 -4.24 -4.81 -26.75
N PRO A 265 -4.64 -3.72 -27.44
CA PRO A 265 -6.00 -3.62 -27.97
C PRO A 265 -6.37 -4.93 -28.63
N ALA A 266 -7.60 -5.39 -28.46
CA ALA A 266 -8.14 -6.41 -29.34
C ALA A 266 -8.21 -5.77 -30.74
N TYR A 267 -7.09 -5.82 -31.47
CA TYR A 267 -6.99 -5.28 -32.81
C TYR A 267 -7.91 -6.13 -33.69
N ASP A 268 -9.06 -5.59 -34.05
CA ASP A 268 -9.62 -5.89 -35.35
C ASP A 268 -8.64 -5.33 -36.37
N ALA A 269 -8.22 -6.16 -37.34
CA ALA A 269 -7.29 -5.80 -38.40
C ALA A 269 -7.72 -4.55 -39.18
N ASN A 270 -8.99 -4.12 -39.04
CA ASN A 270 -9.56 -2.97 -39.72
C ASN A 270 -9.70 -1.68 -38.88
N THR A 271 -9.37 -1.69 -37.58
CA THR A 271 -9.43 -0.47 -36.74
C THR A 271 -8.16 -0.28 -35.93
N CYS A 272 -7.39 0.77 -36.25
CA CYS A 272 -6.14 1.11 -35.55
C CYS A 272 -6.33 1.76 -34.17
N LEU A 273 -7.54 2.19 -33.81
CA LEU A 273 -7.81 2.93 -32.57
C LEU A 273 -9.01 2.31 -31.86
N VAL A 274 -8.86 2.11 -30.55
CA VAL A 274 -9.96 1.68 -29.66
C VAL A 274 -11.02 2.78 -29.63
N ARG A 275 -12.30 2.39 -29.57
CA ARG A 275 -13.39 3.35 -29.51
C ARG A 275 -13.37 4.07 -28.16
N SER A 276 -13.56 5.38 -28.17
CA SER A 276 -13.59 6.19 -26.95
C SER A 276 -14.63 5.71 -25.93
N PHE A 277 -15.75 5.16 -26.40
CA PHE A 277 -16.78 4.58 -25.53
C PHE A 277 -16.27 3.37 -24.73
N ASP A 278 -15.49 2.49 -25.35
CA ASP A 278 -14.93 1.32 -24.66
C ASP A 278 -13.96 1.77 -23.54
N ILE A 279 -13.23 2.86 -23.76
CA ILE A 279 -12.34 3.46 -22.75
C ILE A 279 -13.14 4.02 -21.58
N ILE A 280 -14.20 4.77 -21.89
CA ILE A 280 -15.07 5.37 -20.89
C ILE A 280 -15.75 4.27 -20.06
N ASP A 281 -16.25 3.21 -20.69
CA ASP A 281 -16.89 2.10 -20.00
C ASP A 281 -15.92 1.38 -19.04
N VAL A 282 -14.66 1.20 -19.46
CA VAL A 282 -13.62 0.62 -18.62
C VAL A 282 -13.27 1.54 -17.44
N LEU A 283 -13.14 2.85 -17.70
CA LEU A 283 -12.86 3.85 -16.66
C LEU A 283 -14.00 3.94 -15.65
N GLN A 284 -15.24 4.01 -16.14
CA GLN A 284 -16.45 4.07 -15.32
C GLN A 284 -16.59 2.78 -14.48
N SER A 285 -16.33 1.61 -15.08
CA SER A 285 -16.36 0.34 -14.34
C SER A 285 -15.34 0.26 -13.21
N ASP A 286 -14.13 0.78 -13.40
CA ASP A 286 -13.13 0.83 -12.31
C ASP A 286 -13.44 1.97 -11.32
N TYR A 287 -14.00 3.08 -11.80
CA TYR A 287 -14.48 4.17 -10.97
C TYR A 287 -15.53 3.68 -10.01
N ASP A 288 -16.65 3.16 -10.51
CA ASP A 288 -17.77 2.63 -9.71
C ASP A 288 -17.33 1.48 -8.78
N ALA A 289 -16.23 0.79 -9.10
CA ALA A 289 -15.68 -0.26 -8.26
C ALA A 289 -14.83 0.30 -7.11
N PHE A 290 -13.89 1.22 -7.36
CA PHE A 290 -12.99 1.71 -6.30
C PHE A 290 -12.29 3.04 -6.59
N LEU A 291 -12.23 3.55 -7.83
CA LEU A 291 -11.48 4.80 -8.09
C LEU A 291 -12.20 6.05 -7.54
N TYR A 292 -13.44 5.94 -7.05
CA TYR A 292 -14.09 7.02 -6.27
C TYR A 292 -13.48 7.22 -4.88
N LEU A 293 -12.62 6.30 -4.42
CA LEU A 293 -12.01 6.31 -3.10
C LEU A 293 -10.60 6.93 -3.11
N ASP A 294 -10.33 7.84 -2.18
CA ASP A 294 -8.99 8.31 -1.85
C ASP A 294 -8.27 7.28 -0.99
N PHE A 295 -7.35 6.53 -1.61
CA PHE A 295 -6.58 5.48 -0.95
C PHE A 295 -5.66 6.02 0.17
N ASN A 296 -5.27 7.29 0.13
CA ASN A 296 -4.56 7.93 1.24
C ASN A 296 -5.45 8.06 2.45
N ARG A 297 -6.67 8.54 2.24
CA ARG A 297 -7.65 8.70 3.30
C ARG A 297 -8.08 7.34 3.88
N ILE A 298 -8.27 6.32 3.03
CA ILE A 298 -8.51 4.95 3.50
C ILE A 298 -7.37 4.46 4.37
N SER A 299 -6.11 4.68 3.96
CA SER A 299 -4.97 4.30 4.78
C SER A 299 -5.02 4.95 6.17
N GLN A 300 -5.43 6.21 6.27
CA GLN A 300 -5.55 6.89 7.56
C GLN A 300 -6.65 6.25 8.41
N ILE A 301 -7.82 6.00 7.84
CA ILE A 301 -8.94 5.31 8.51
C ILE A 301 -8.48 3.94 9.02
N PHE A 302 -7.78 3.16 8.18
CA PHE A 302 -7.30 1.83 8.54
C PHE A 302 -6.23 1.85 9.63
N ARG A 303 -5.34 2.85 9.60
CA ARG A 303 -4.34 3.05 10.67
C ARG A 303 -4.98 3.48 11.99
N CYS A 304 -6.01 4.32 11.95
CA CYS A 304 -6.79 4.65 13.13
C CYS A 304 -7.42 3.39 13.72
N ALA A 305 -8.09 2.57 12.91
CA ALA A 305 -8.67 1.30 13.36
C ALA A 305 -7.64 0.36 14.01
N TRP A 306 -6.48 0.21 13.39
CA TRP A 306 -5.37 -0.57 13.92
C TRP A 306 -4.93 -0.06 15.30
N ARG A 307 -4.73 1.26 15.44
CA ARG A 307 -4.37 1.89 16.71
C ARG A 307 -5.46 1.70 17.76
N ASP A 308 -6.70 1.95 17.40
CA ASP A 308 -7.84 1.88 18.31
C ASP A 308 -8.03 0.45 18.82
N MET A 309 -7.76 -0.57 18.00
CA MET A 309 -7.70 -1.96 18.46
C MET A 309 -6.59 -2.15 19.51
N ILE A 310 -5.36 -1.75 19.20
CA ILE A 310 -4.23 -1.90 20.15
C ILE A 310 -4.54 -1.24 21.50
N GLU A 311 -5.12 -0.04 21.47
CA GLU A 311 -5.50 0.71 22.66
C GLU A 311 -6.64 0.04 23.44
N ALA A 312 -7.69 -0.40 22.75
CA ALA A 312 -8.86 -1.04 23.36
C ALA A 312 -8.51 -2.35 24.09
N PHE A 313 -7.47 -3.06 23.64
CA PHE A 313 -7.00 -4.29 24.27
C PHE A 313 -5.83 -4.08 25.26
N ASP A 314 -5.52 -2.83 25.63
CA ASP A 314 -4.37 -2.42 26.45
C ASP A 314 -3.07 -3.11 26.01
N PHE A 315 -2.90 -3.28 24.70
CA PHE A 315 -1.72 -3.93 24.15
C PHE A 315 -0.55 -2.97 24.17
N ARG A 316 0.21 -2.96 25.28
CA ARG A 316 1.37 -2.08 25.44
C ARG A 316 2.63 -2.52 24.68
N GLY A 317 2.51 -3.54 23.82
CA GLY A 317 3.66 -4.24 23.23
C GLY A 317 4.54 -4.92 24.30
N TYR A 318 5.57 -5.64 23.89
CA TYR A 318 6.58 -6.05 24.87
C TYR A 318 7.47 -4.86 25.19
N VAL A 319 7.48 -4.43 26.46
CA VAL A 319 8.52 -3.55 26.98
C VAL A 319 9.83 -4.35 26.99
N VAL A 320 10.56 -4.32 25.88
CA VAL A 320 11.93 -4.83 25.82
C VAL A 320 12.78 -3.81 26.58
N ASN A 321 13.03 -4.09 27.87
CA ASN A 321 13.88 -3.35 28.82
C ASN A 321 13.30 -2.06 29.41
N GLY A 322 12.31 -2.17 30.30
CA GLY A 322 12.07 -1.25 31.43
C GLY A 322 11.68 0.21 31.15
N ASN A 323 11.83 0.71 29.92
CA ASN A 323 11.43 2.06 29.56
C ASN A 323 10.08 1.99 28.87
N SER A 324 9.01 2.29 29.62
CA SER A 324 7.67 2.48 29.08
C SER A 324 7.69 3.65 28.09
N VAL A 325 7.84 3.36 26.81
CA VAL A 325 7.70 4.37 25.75
C VAL A 325 6.21 4.56 25.50
N THR A 326 5.66 5.62 26.09
CA THR A 326 4.31 6.11 25.80
C THR A 326 4.14 6.35 24.29
N CYS A 327 2.91 6.24 23.80
CA CYS A 327 2.52 6.52 22.41
C CYS A 327 2.83 7.98 22.03
N ILE A 328 4.08 8.30 21.69
CA ILE A 328 4.47 9.63 21.19
C ILE A 328 4.24 9.69 19.68
N GLN A 329 3.45 10.67 19.27
CA GLN A 329 3.10 11.10 17.91
C GLN A 329 4.30 11.75 17.16
N GLY A 330 5.35 10.99 16.85
CA GLY A 330 6.48 11.52 16.08
C GLY A 330 7.21 10.48 15.23
N PRO A 331 8.00 10.92 14.23
CA PRO A 331 8.81 10.02 13.41
C PRO A 331 9.83 9.27 14.27
N ARG A 332 9.65 7.95 14.40
CA ARG A 332 10.48 7.11 15.28
C ARG A 332 11.71 6.54 14.57
N PRO A 333 12.81 6.27 15.30
CA PRO A 333 13.96 5.56 14.76
C PRO A 333 13.58 4.17 14.24
N VAL A 334 14.09 3.78 13.06
CA VAL A 334 13.80 2.48 12.38
C VAL A 334 13.96 1.27 13.29
N ARG A 335 14.92 1.34 14.24
CA ARG A 335 15.28 0.22 15.12
C ARG A 335 14.18 -0.13 16.13
N ASP A 336 13.35 0.82 16.52
CA ASP A 336 12.31 0.60 17.55
C ASP A 336 10.95 0.25 16.93
N ALA A 337 10.75 0.54 15.64
CA ALA A 337 9.50 0.25 14.93
C ALA A 337 9.33 -1.25 14.61
N LEU A 338 10.42 -1.96 14.32
CA LEU A 338 10.39 -3.37 13.88
C LEU A 338 9.91 -4.36 14.98
N PRO A 339 10.41 -4.32 16.23
CA PRO A 339 9.94 -5.22 17.28
C PRO A 339 8.46 -5.00 17.61
N ARG A 340 8.02 -3.74 17.65
CA ARG A 340 6.63 -3.37 17.97
C ARG A 340 5.68 -3.87 16.89
N LEU A 341 6.02 -3.69 15.61
CA LEU A 341 5.22 -4.18 14.49
C LEU A 341 4.99 -5.70 14.56
N ARG A 342 6.01 -6.48 14.98
CA ARG A 342 5.88 -7.93 15.14
C ARG A 342 4.89 -8.29 16.26
N ASP A 343 4.99 -7.63 17.39
CA ASP A 343 4.14 -7.87 18.55
C ASP A 343 2.69 -7.51 18.25
N GLU A 344 2.47 -6.37 17.59
CA GLU A 344 1.16 -5.95 17.09
C GLU A 344 0.62 -6.98 16.08
N THR A 345 1.46 -7.46 15.15
CA THR A 345 1.05 -8.49 14.18
C THR A 345 0.63 -9.79 14.89
N LEU A 346 1.34 -10.23 15.93
CA LEU A 346 0.99 -11.41 16.72
C LEU A 346 -0.33 -11.24 17.48
N PHE A 347 -0.56 -10.05 18.03
CA PHE A 347 -1.82 -9.71 18.68
C PHE A 347 -2.99 -9.83 17.69
N LEU A 348 -2.86 -9.24 16.50
CA LEU A 348 -3.88 -9.30 15.46
C LEU A 348 -4.11 -10.72 14.94
N GLN A 349 -3.06 -11.52 14.79
CA GLN A 349 -3.16 -12.96 14.48
C GLN A 349 -3.96 -13.72 15.54
N SER A 350 -3.79 -13.36 16.82
CA SER A 350 -4.51 -13.98 17.92
C SER A 350 -6.01 -13.64 17.87
N LEU A 351 -6.37 -12.38 17.57
CA LEU A 351 -7.76 -11.98 17.39
C LEU A 351 -8.45 -12.71 16.22
N LEU A 352 -7.78 -12.86 15.08
CA LEU A 352 -8.28 -13.69 13.97
C LEU A 352 -8.42 -15.17 14.40
N GLY A 353 -7.53 -15.64 15.28
CA GLY A 353 -7.60 -16.97 15.87
C GLY A 353 -8.84 -17.17 16.75
N LEU A 354 -9.29 -16.12 17.44
CA LEU A 354 -10.57 -16.13 18.15
C LEU A 354 -11.74 -16.18 17.18
N CYS A 355 -11.71 -15.44 16.08
CA CYS A 355 -12.73 -15.55 15.04
C CYS A 355 -12.85 -17.01 14.51
N ASP A 356 -11.70 -17.69 14.36
CA ASP A 356 -11.64 -19.10 13.96
C ASP A 356 -12.08 -20.10 15.05
N ARG A 357 -12.15 -19.74 16.35
CA ARG A 357 -12.38 -20.69 17.47
C ARG A 357 -13.55 -20.35 18.38
N GLU A 358 -13.62 -19.10 18.80
CA GLU A 358 -14.55 -18.59 19.79
C GLU A 358 -15.13 -17.26 19.27
N PRO A 359 -15.99 -17.30 18.24
CA PRO A 359 -16.53 -16.09 17.61
C PRO A 359 -17.45 -15.28 18.54
N ASN A 360 -17.79 -15.82 19.71
CA ASN A 360 -18.58 -15.15 20.73
C ASN A 360 -17.72 -14.59 21.88
N ASP A 361 -16.39 -14.66 21.78
CA ASP A 361 -15.49 -14.01 22.73
C ASP A 361 -15.71 -12.49 22.70
N ASP A 362 -15.75 -11.86 23.88
CA ASP A 362 -15.99 -10.41 24.04
C ASP A 362 -15.01 -9.56 23.23
N ARG A 363 -13.77 -10.06 23.02
CA ARG A 363 -12.76 -9.40 22.21
C ARG A 363 -13.14 -9.35 20.73
N VAL A 364 -13.83 -10.37 20.23
CA VAL A 364 -14.36 -10.37 18.85
C VAL A 364 -15.48 -9.34 18.72
N ALA A 365 -16.34 -9.22 19.73
CA ALA A 365 -17.40 -8.20 19.77
C ALA A 365 -16.83 -6.78 19.80
N LEU A 366 -15.82 -6.51 20.65
CA LEU A 366 -15.15 -5.22 20.70
C LEU A 366 -14.45 -4.87 19.38
N ALA A 367 -13.79 -5.84 18.75
CA ALA A 367 -13.18 -5.63 17.45
C ALA A 367 -14.23 -5.37 16.34
N ALA A 368 -15.42 -5.95 16.46
CA ALA A 368 -16.55 -5.67 15.57
C ALA A 368 -17.10 -4.24 15.72
N GLU A 369 -17.14 -3.71 16.94
CA GLU A 369 -17.49 -2.31 17.19
C GLU A 369 -16.52 -1.35 16.49
N ILE A 370 -15.21 -1.57 16.65
CA ILE A 370 -14.18 -0.76 16.01
C ILE A 370 -14.29 -0.81 14.47
N LEU A 371 -14.52 -1.99 13.90
CA LEU A 371 -14.68 -2.15 12.45
C LEU A 371 -16.01 -1.59 11.92
N THR A 372 -17.04 -1.51 12.77
CA THR A 372 -18.28 -0.80 12.44
C THR A 372 -18.02 0.71 12.34
N THR A 373 -17.19 1.28 13.23
CA THR A 373 -16.74 2.67 13.11
C THR A 373 -15.96 2.91 11.83
N VAL A 374 -15.08 1.98 11.43
CA VAL A 374 -14.38 2.06 10.12
C VAL A 374 -15.37 2.10 8.97
N ALA A 375 -16.33 1.15 8.95
CA ALA A 375 -17.34 1.09 7.91
C ALA A 375 -18.15 2.39 7.83
N ASN A 376 -18.51 2.98 8.98
CA ASN A 376 -19.23 4.24 9.05
C ASN A 376 -18.40 5.43 8.56
N SER A 377 -17.08 5.41 8.72
CA SER A 377 -16.16 6.47 8.27
C SER A 377 -15.72 6.35 6.81
N MET A 378 -16.07 5.27 6.08
CA MET A 378 -15.62 5.10 4.69
C MET A 378 -16.04 6.24 3.75
N HIS A 379 -17.18 6.88 4.03
CA HIS A 379 -17.65 8.05 3.26
C HIS A 379 -16.70 9.26 3.34
N GLU A 380 -15.87 9.35 4.38
CA GLU A 380 -14.85 10.39 4.51
C GLU A 380 -13.72 10.23 3.49
N ALA A 381 -13.60 9.05 2.85
CA ALA A 381 -12.59 8.75 1.84
C ALA A 381 -13.09 8.94 0.42
N TYR A 382 -14.28 9.50 0.19
CA TYR A 382 -14.77 9.76 -1.15
C TYR A 382 -14.04 10.97 -1.76
N ILE A 383 -13.46 10.80 -2.96
CA ILE A 383 -12.87 11.92 -3.72
C ILE A 383 -13.98 12.90 -4.11
N GLU A 384 -15.10 12.35 -4.56
CA GLU A 384 -16.36 13.06 -4.82
C GLU A 384 -17.49 12.23 -4.23
N THR A 385 -18.50 12.89 -3.66
CA THR A 385 -19.65 12.17 -3.11
C THR A 385 -20.38 11.42 -4.25
N PRO A 386 -20.50 10.08 -4.17
CA PRO A 386 -21.15 9.30 -5.23
C PRO A 386 -22.58 9.78 -5.44
N LEU A 387 -22.93 10.15 -6.67
CA LEU A 387 -24.27 10.61 -7.04
C LEU A 387 -25.36 9.55 -6.74
N VAL A 388 -24.97 8.28 -6.67
CA VAL A 388 -25.85 7.12 -6.45
C VAL A 388 -26.58 7.18 -5.10
N LEU A 389 -26.03 7.87 -4.09
CA LEU A 389 -26.67 7.98 -2.77
C LEU A 389 -27.92 8.89 -2.75
N GLN A 390 -28.19 9.66 -3.82
CA GLN A 390 -29.36 10.55 -3.87
C GLN A 390 -30.67 9.86 -4.31
N HIS A 391 -30.63 8.58 -4.69
CA HIS A 391 -31.81 7.86 -5.21
C HIS A 391 -32.44 6.83 -4.26
N SER A 392 -31.94 6.66 -3.03
CA SER A 392 -32.44 5.65 -2.09
C SER A 392 -33.22 6.19 -0.88
N THR A 393 -33.78 7.40 -0.96
CA THR A 393 -34.71 7.94 0.04
C THR A 393 -36.01 8.41 -0.61
N LYS A 394 -36.82 7.46 -1.07
CA LYS A 394 -38.26 7.64 -1.25
C LYS A 394 -39.02 6.41 -0.78
#